data_AF-A0A536SME4-F1
#
_entry.id   AF-A0A536SME4-F1
#
_cell.length_a   1.000
_cell.length_b   1.000
_cell.length_c   1.000
_cell.angle_alpha   90.00
_cell.angle_beta   90.00
_cell.angle_gamma   90.00
#
_symmetry.space_group_name_H-M   'P 1'
#
loop_
_entity.id
_entity.type
_entity.pdbx_description
1 polymer ?
#
loop_
_entity_poly.entity_id
_entity_poly.type
_entity_poly.pdbx_seq_one_letter_code
_entity_poly.pdbx_strand_id
1 'polypeptide(L)'
;MKQLAALIAFLFTASVFAHEDDGASRTQKVGKVNFPSSCSPQVQPKVQRAVAMLHSFWWPEGERAFQEIAAGDPGCAAIAAWGFASILMYNPFVGTVPPKDVERAQAAIQKGRQMTPKSQRDKDYLEAVAAYWDDFRGEVPEGR
;
A
#
# COMPACT_ATOMS: atom_id res chain seq x y z
N MET A 1 20.51 -61.67 -12.08
CA MET A 1 20.01 -61.77 -13.47
C MET A 1 18.63 -61.12 -13.53
N LYS A 2 18.52 -60.04 -14.33
CA LYS A 2 17.36 -59.44 -15.06
C LYS A 2 15.94 -59.83 -14.58
N GLN A 3 15.05 -58.90 -14.22
CA GLN A 3 14.25 -58.02 -15.11
C GLN A 3 13.88 -56.72 -14.36
N LEU A 4 14.22 -55.52 -14.88
CA LEU A 4 13.41 -54.61 -15.71
C LEU A 4 12.24 -53.88 -15.01
N ALA A 5 12.50 -52.59 -14.75
CA ALA A 5 11.69 -51.39 -15.01
C ALA A 5 10.15 -51.44 -14.87
N ALA A 6 9.63 -50.57 -13.99
CA ALA A 6 8.38 -49.85 -14.24
C ALA A 6 8.60 -48.38 -13.87
N LEU A 7 8.61 -47.51 -14.90
CA LEU A 7 8.60 -46.06 -14.78
C LEU A 7 7.30 -45.63 -14.06
N ILE A 8 7.43 -44.97 -12.90
CA ILE A 8 6.31 -44.24 -12.30
C ILE A 8 6.28 -42.85 -12.95
N ALA A 9 5.33 -42.67 -13.87
CA ALA A 9 4.98 -41.38 -14.44
C ALA A 9 4.39 -40.49 -13.33
N PHE A 10 5.14 -39.50 -12.86
CA PHE A 10 4.58 -38.42 -12.07
C PHE A 10 3.95 -37.40 -13.02
N LEU A 11 2.65 -37.55 -13.25
CA LEU A 11 1.80 -36.51 -13.81
C LEU A 11 1.81 -35.33 -12.82
N PHE A 12 2.57 -34.29 -13.12
CA PHE A 12 2.39 -32.99 -12.48
C PHE A 12 1.05 -32.43 -12.95
N THR A 13 -0.01 -32.72 -12.20
CA THR A 13 -1.23 -31.93 -12.24
C THR A 13 -0.88 -30.54 -11.73
N ALA A 14 -0.61 -29.62 -12.64
CA ALA A 14 -0.60 -28.21 -12.32
C ALA A 14 -1.97 -27.88 -11.73
N SER A 15 -2.01 -27.63 -10.43
CA SER A 15 -3.15 -27.02 -9.76
C SER A 15 -3.32 -25.62 -10.38
N VAL A 16 -4.14 -25.54 -11.42
CA VAL A 16 -4.71 -24.28 -11.88
C VAL A 16 -5.57 -23.80 -10.72
N PHE A 17 -5.08 -22.84 -9.94
CA PHE A 17 -5.92 -22.08 -9.04
C PHE A 17 -6.96 -21.36 -9.91
N ALA A 18 -8.15 -21.94 -10.01
CA ALA A 18 -9.31 -21.26 -10.52
C ALA A 18 -9.54 -20.01 -9.66
N HIS A 19 -9.48 -18.83 -10.26
CA HIS A 19 -9.95 -17.61 -9.63
C HIS A 19 -11.47 -17.61 -9.80
N GLU A 20 -12.20 -18.22 -8.85
CA GLU A 20 -13.64 -18.02 -8.72
C GLU A 20 -13.84 -16.62 -8.12
N ASP A 21 -14.15 -15.66 -8.98
CA ASP A 21 -14.41 -14.26 -8.60
C ASP A 21 -15.89 -13.94 -8.86
N ASP A 22 -16.81 -14.70 -8.26
CA ASP A 22 -18.25 -14.44 -8.37
C ASP A 22 -18.94 -14.60 -7.00
N GLY A 23 -19.08 -13.50 -6.26
CA GLY A 23 -19.83 -13.50 -5.00
C GLY A 23 -19.82 -12.20 -4.20
N ALA A 24 -20.72 -11.27 -4.55
CA ALA A 24 -21.31 -10.27 -3.67
C ALA A 24 -20.39 -9.29 -2.91
N SER A 25 -19.90 -8.30 -3.64
CA SER A 25 -19.96 -6.91 -3.19
C SER A 25 -19.94 -6.06 -4.46
N ARG A 26 -20.63 -4.92 -4.50
CA ARG A 26 -20.20 -3.84 -5.41
C ARG A 26 -18.87 -3.31 -4.85
N THR A 27 -17.84 -4.16 -4.82
CA THR A 27 -16.48 -3.80 -4.56
C THR A 27 -16.14 -2.83 -5.67
N GLN A 28 -16.29 -1.55 -5.34
CA GLN A 28 -15.54 -0.44 -5.90
C GLN A 28 -14.27 -0.98 -6.58
N LYS A 29 -14.32 -1.07 -7.92
CA LYS A 29 -13.34 -1.79 -8.74
C LYS A 29 -12.09 -0.94 -8.90
N VAL A 30 -11.26 -0.91 -7.86
CA VAL A 30 -9.85 -0.54 -8.01
C VAL A 30 -9.12 -1.75 -8.58
N GLY A 31 -8.24 -1.55 -9.56
CA GLY A 31 -7.52 -2.63 -10.23
C GLY A 31 -6.64 -3.47 -9.27
N LYS A 32 -5.99 -4.50 -9.80
CA LYS A 32 -5.10 -5.35 -9.00
C LYS A 32 -3.70 -4.73 -8.92
N VAL A 33 -3.18 -4.59 -7.71
CA VAL A 33 -1.81 -4.13 -7.44
C VAL A 33 -1.04 -5.23 -6.73
N ASN A 34 0.20 -5.47 -7.15
CA ASN A 34 1.16 -6.25 -6.38
C ASN A 34 2.14 -5.29 -5.70
N PHE A 35 1.94 -5.04 -4.41
CA PHE A 35 2.81 -4.18 -3.61
C PHE A 35 3.39 -4.99 -2.45
N PRO A 36 4.66 -5.42 -2.54
CA PRO A 36 5.33 -6.07 -1.42
C PRO A 36 5.32 -5.16 -0.19
N SER A 37 5.20 -5.73 1.01
CA SER A 37 5.34 -4.99 2.26
C SER A 37 5.81 -5.94 3.36
N SER A 38 6.32 -5.39 4.46
CA SER A 38 6.65 -6.16 5.67
C SER A 38 5.46 -6.31 6.63
N CYS A 39 4.29 -5.82 6.22
CA CYS A 39 3.06 -5.97 6.96
C CYS A 39 2.64 -7.44 7.05
N SER A 40 1.81 -7.76 8.05
CA SER A 40 1.34 -9.11 8.27
C SER A 40 0.53 -9.63 7.06
N PRO A 41 0.59 -10.94 6.74
CA PRO A 41 -0.19 -11.53 5.65
C PRO A 41 -1.70 -11.22 5.74
N GLN A 42 -2.22 -11.02 6.96
CA GLN A 42 -3.62 -10.72 7.22
C GLN A 42 -4.03 -9.33 6.70
N VAL A 43 -3.14 -8.33 6.75
CA VAL A 43 -3.45 -6.96 6.27
C VAL A 43 -2.96 -6.71 4.83
N GLN A 44 -2.13 -7.58 4.28
CA GLN A 44 -1.54 -7.43 2.94
C GLN A 44 -2.58 -7.21 1.82
N PRO A 45 -3.76 -7.88 1.78
CA PRO A 45 -4.80 -7.57 0.80
C PRO A 45 -5.35 -6.14 0.92
N LYS A 46 -5.47 -5.62 2.15
CA LYS A 46 -5.87 -4.23 2.39
C LYS A 46 -4.80 -3.26 1.90
N VAL A 47 -3.52 -3.53 2.13
CA VAL A 47 -2.40 -2.73 1.63
C VAL A 47 -2.45 -2.62 0.10
N GLN A 48 -2.59 -3.74 -0.60
CA GLN A 48 -2.68 -3.74 -2.07
C GLN A 48 -3.87 -2.94 -2.59
N ARG A 49 -5.03 -3.07 -1.92
CA ARG A 49 -6.23 -2.31 -2.26
C ARG A 49 -6.05 -0.80 -1.99
N ALA A 50 -5.44 -0.42 -0.87
CA ALA A 50 -5.17 0.97 -0.51
C ALA A 50 -4.19 1.63 -1.50
N VAL A 51 -3.16 0.91 -1.94
CA VAL A 51 -2.25 1.39 -3.00
C VAL A 51 -2.99 1.53 -4.34
N ALA A 52 -3.90 0.61 -4.67
CA ALA A 52 -4.74 0.75 -5.87
C ALA A 52 -5.66 1.99 -5.78
N MET A 53 -6.20 2.32 -4.60
CA MET A 53 -6.98 3.54 -4.35
C MET A 53 -6.12 4.81 -4.50
N LEU A 54 -4.90 4.80 -3.95
CA LEU A 54 -3.92 5.88 -4.11
C LEU A 54 -3.68 6.19 -5.59
N HIS A 55 -3.43 5.17 -6.42
CA HIS A 55 -3.22 5.36 -7.86
C HIS A 55 -4.50 5.64 -8.66
N SER A 56 -5.68 5.43 -8.07
CA SER A 56 -6.96 5.74 -8.69
C SER A 56 -7.50 7.11 -8.30
N PHE A 57 -6.71 7.93 -7.58
CA PHE A 57 -7.12 9.24 -7.06
C PHE A 57 -8.35 9.16 -6.14
N TRP A 58 -8.52 8.02 -5.46
CA TRP A 58 -9.67 7.76 -4.60
C TRP A 58 -9.38 8.14 -3.15
N TRP A 59 -9.20 9.45 -2.93
CA TRP A 59 -8.57 9.97 -1.73
C TRP A 59 -9.27 9.62 -0.41
N PRO A 60 -10.59 9.83 -0.23
CA PRO A 60 -11.23 9.55 1.06
C PRO A 60 -11.16 8.05 1.43
N GLU A 61 -11.29 7.18 0.45
CA GLU A 61 -11.26 5.73 0.61
C GLU A 61 -9.85 5.22 0.86
N GLY A 62 -8.85 5.75 0.14
CA GLY A 62 -7.45 5.46 0.40
C GLY A 62 -7.01 5.92 1.78
N GLU A 63 -7.44 7.12 2.21
CA GLU A 63 -7.19 7.64 3.54
C GLU A 63 -7.70 6.69 4.63
N ARG A 64 -8.99 6.32 4.54
CA ARG A 64 -9.62 5.37 5.47
C ARG A 64 -8.92 4.01 5.45
N ALA A 65 -8.54 3.51 4.28
CA ALA A 65 -7.88 2.21 4.15
C ALA A 65 -6.51 2.20 4.86
N PHE A 66 -5.69 3.24 4.71
CA PHE A 66 -4.40 3.31 5.42
C PHE A 66 -4.56 3.50 6.93
N GLN A 67 -5.59 4.21 7.39
CA GLN A 67 -5.93 4.27 8.82
C GLN A 67 -6.31 2.88 9.38
N GLU A 68 -7.13 2.12 8.66
CA GLU A 68 -7.49 0.75 9.05
C GLU A 68 -6.28 -0.19 9.07
N ILE A 69 -5.35 -0.04 8.11
CA ILE A 69 -4.11 -0.82 8.08
C ILE A 69 -3.26 -0.51 9.32
N ALA A 70 -3.09 0.77 9.66
CA ALA A 70 -2.35 1.19 10.85
C ALA A 70 -2.96 0.64 12.15
N ALA A 71 -4.29 0.55 12.22
CA ALA A 71 -5.00 0.01 13.38
C ALA A 71 -4.94 -1.53 13.45
N GLY A 72 -4.91 -2.21 12.30
CA GLY A 72 -4.93 -3.67 12.20
C GLY A 72 -3.57 -4.36 12.39
N ASP A 73 -2.46 -3.69 12.10
CA ASP A 73 -1.11 -4.21 12.31
C ASP A 73 -0.13 -3.10 12.69
N PRO A 74 0.24 -2.98 13.99
CA PRO A 74 1.25 -2.02 14.44
C PRO A 74 2.60 -2.18 13.74
N GLY A 75 2.94 -3.40 13.30
CA GLY A 75 4.15 -3.67 12.54
C GLY A 75 4.10 -3.20 11.08
N CYS A 76 2.93 -2.75 10.60
CA CYS A 76 2.74 -2.14 9.29
C CYS A 76 2.78 -0.59 9.35
N ALA A 77 3.08 -0.01 10.51
CA ALA A 77 2.98 1.43 10.73
C ALA A 77 3.78 2.28 9.74
N ALA A 78 4.97 1.84 9.32
CA ALA A 78 5.78 2.56 8.33
C ALA A 78 5.06 2.66 6.96
N ILE A 79 4.50 1.56 6.47
CA ILE A 79 3.76 1.51 5.19
C ILE A 79 2.42 2.23 5.31
N ALA A 80 1.73 2.09 6.44
CA ALA A 80 0.47 2.78 6.67
C ALA A 80 0.67 4.31 6.73
N ALA A 81 1.72 4.77 7.41
CA ALA A 81 2.11 6.18 7.46
C ALA A 81 2.53 6.69 6.07
N TRP A 82 3.33 5.91 5.34
CA TRP A 82 3.71 6.22 3.95
C TRP A 82 2.50 6.44 3.06
N GLY A 83 1.58 5.47 3.05
CA GLY A 83 0.40 5.51 2.21
C GLY A 83 -0.56 6.64 2.58
N PHE A 84 -0.80 6.84 3.89
CA PHE A 84 -1.64 7.94 4.38
C PHE A 84 -1.06 9.30 3.99
N ALA A 85 0.23 9.53 4.23
CA ALA A 85 0.90 10.77 3.84
C ALA A 85 0.92 10.97 2.31
N SER A 86 1.00 9.88 1.53
CA SER A 86 0.92 9.95 0.06
C SER A 86 -0.48 10.32 -0.44
N ILE A 87 -1.55 9.83 0.20
CA ILE A 87 -2.93 10.20 -0.14
C ILE A 87 -3.18 11.71 0.04
N LEU A 88 -2.60 12.31 1.08
CA LEU A 88 -2.77 13.73 1.39
C LEU A 88 -2.01 14.66 0.44
N MET A 89 -1.21 14.13 -0.48
CA MET A 89 -0.60 14.94 -1.55
C MET A 89 -1.64 15.41 -2.58
N TYR A 90 -2.78 14.71 -2.68
CA TYR A 90 -3.87 14.98 -3.62
C TYR A 90 -3.41 15.11 -5.08
N ASN A 91 -4.24 15.72 -5.94
CA ASN A 91 -3.88 16.01 -7.32
C ASN A 91 -3.19 17.38 -7.40
N PRO A 92 -1.89 17.45 -7.73
CA PRO A 92 -1.15 18.71 -7.76
C PRO A 92 -1.58 19.68 -8.88
N PHE A 93 -2.46 19.25 -9.79
CA PHE A 93 -2.98 20.08 -10.88
C PHE A 93 -4.30 20.79 -10.56
N VAL A 94 -4.96 20.46 -9.45
CA VAL A 94 -6.34 20.91 -9.15
C VAL A 94 -6.40 21.84 -7.94
N GLY A 95 -5.28 22.09 -7.25
CA GLY A 95 -5.21 23.05 -6.16
C GLY A 95 -4.02 22.84 -5.23
N THR A 96 -4.05 23.54 -4.10
CA THR A 96 -3.05 23.42 -3.02
C THR A 96 -3.52 22.44 -1.95
N VAL A 97 -2.57 21.82 -1.24
CA VAL A 97 -2.88 21.00 -0.05
C VAL A 97 -3.34 21.91 1.09
N PRO A 98 -4.45 21.61 1.78
CA PRO A 98 -4.87 22.36 2.97
C PRO A 98 -3.81 22.28 4.09
N PRO A 99 -3.51 23.37 4.83
CA PRO A 99 -2.51 23.35 5.91
C PRO A 99 -2.74 22.25 6.95
N LYS A 100 -4.00 21.98 7.31
CA LYS A 100 -4.37 20.89 8.22
C LYS A 100 -3.90 19.51 7.73
N ASP A 101 -3.85 19.28 6.41
CA ASP A 101 -3.46 17.99 5.85
C ASP A 101 -1.94 17.84 5.80
N VAL A 102 -1.20 18.96 5.74
CA VAL A 102 0.25 18.99 5.97
C VAL A 102 0.56 18.50 7.40
N GLU A 103 -0.11 19.07 8.40
CA GLU A 103 0.07 18.67 9.81
C GLU A 103 -0.27 17.19 10.02
N ARG A 104 -1.37 16.71 9.39
CA ARG A 104 -1.78 15.30 9.47
C ARG A 104 -0.76 14.36 8.83
N ALA A 105 -0.20 14.72 7.67
CA ALA A 105 0.83 13.93 7.02
C ALA A 105 2.10 13.84 7.88
N GLN A 106 2.58 14.98 8.38
CA GLN A 106 3.76 15.05 9.26
C GLN A 106 3.54 14.25 10.56
N ALA A 107 2.37 14.34 11.18
CA ALA A 107 2.04 13.56 12.36
C ALA A 107 2.03 12.05 12.09
N ALA A 108 1.47 11.62 10.95
CA ALA A 108 1.50 10.22 10.54
C ALA A 108 2.94 9.73 10.32
N ILE A 109 3.78 10.54 9.67
CA ILE A 109 5.20 10.24 9.45
C ILE A 109 5.95 10.08 10.78
N GLN A 110 5.77 11.03 11.70
CA GLN A 110 6.39 10.96 13.03
C GLN A 110 5.98 9.69 13.79
N LYS A 111 4.69 9.35 13.74
CA LYS A 111 4.19 8.10 14.34
C LYS A 111 4.79 6.86 13.66
N GLY A 112 4.94 6.88 12.33
CA GLY A 112 5.61 5.82 11.58
C GLY A 112 7.07 5.63 12.01
N ARG A 113 7.79 6.74 12.21
CA ARG A 113 9.22 6.75 12.63
C ARG A 113 9.42 6.24 14.06
N GLN A 114 8.41 6.34 14.93
CA GLN A 114 8.46 5.80 16.29
C GLN A 114 8.40 4.26 16.33
N MET A 115 7.96 3.63 15.24
CA MET A 115 7.86 2.17 15.14
C MET A 115 9.10 1.61 14.47
N THR A 116 9.54 0.42 14.89
CA THR A 116 10.65 -0.27 14.24
C THR A 116 10.17 -0.89 12.92
N PRO A 117 10.63 -0.42 11.75
CA PRO A 117 10.25 -1.02 10.47
C PRO A 117 10.77 -2.46 10.40
N LYS A 118 9.95 -3.40 9.92
CA LYS A 118 10.35 -4.80 9.76
C LYS A 118 11.22 -5.03 8.51
N SER A 119 11.36 -4.02 7.64
CA SER A 119 12.24 -4.06 6.47
C SER A 119 12.85 -2.70 6.17
N GLN A 120 14.03 -2.71 5.53
CA GLN A 120 14.65 -1.48 5.03
C GLN A 120 13.79 -0.82 3.95
N ARG A 121 13.17 -1.60 3.06
CA ARG A 121 12.30 -1.08 2.01
C ARG A 121 11.13 -0.27 2.58
N ASP A 122 10.48 -0.77 3.61
CA ASP A 122 9.33 -0.10 4.22
C ASP A 122 9.75 1.20 4.94
N LYS A 123 10.95 1.20 5.54
CA LYS A 123 11.57 2.42 6.05
C LYS A 123 11.82 3.42 4.93
N ASP A 124 12.38 2.98 3.81
CA ASP A 124 12.70 3.86 2.68
C ASP A 124 11.44 4.48 2.06
N TYR A 125 10.32 3.76 2.00
CA TYR A 125 9.03 4.35 1.60
C TYR A 125 8.57 5.46 2.55
N LEU A 126 8.65 5.22 3.86
CA LEU A 126 8.30 6.22 4.86
C LEU A 126 9.19 7.46 4.73
N GLU A 127 10.51 7.28 4.62
CA GLU A 127 11.45 8.38 4.52
C GLU A 127 11.34 9.12 3.17
N ALA A 128 11.00 8.43 2.08
CA ALA A 128 10.77 9.07 0.80
C ALA A 128 9.58 10.05 0.82
N VAL A 129 8.46 9.65 1.43
CA VAL A 129 7.33 10.58 1.58
C VAL A 129 7.61 11.65 2.63
N ALA A 130 8.41 11.34 3.65
CA ALA A 130 8.83 12.35 4.63
C ALA A 130 9.65 13.47 3.99
N ALA A 131 10.59 13.13 3.11
CA ALA A 131 11.37 14.14 2.38
C ALA A 131 10.48 15.10 1.57
N TYR A 132 9.38 14.61 0.98
CA TYR A 132 8.40 15.47 0.32
C TYR A 132 7.73 16.46 1.29
N TRP A 133 7.27 15.97 2.45
CA TRP A 133 6.57 16.80 3.44
C TRP A 133 7.49 17.71 4.25
N ASP A 134 8.77 17.39 4.36
CA ASP A 134 9.79 18.19 5.04
C ASP A 134 10.15 19.46 4.22
N ASP A 135 10.09 19.39 2.88
CA ASP A 135 10.28 20.54 1.97
C ASP A 135 8.95 21.08 1.40
N PHE A 136 7.80 20.67 1.95
CA PHE A 136 6.51 21.09 1.41
C PHE A 136 6.25 22.59 1.66
N ARG A 137 6.24 23.38 0.58
CA ARG A 137 6.07 24.85 0.65
C ARG A 137 4.63 25.33 0.48
N GLY A 138 3.69 24.45 0.12
CA GLY A 138 2.27 24.80 -0.03
C GLY A 138 1.93 25.77 -1.17
N GLU A 139 2.94 26.22 -1.93
CA GLU A 139 2.80 27.23 -2.98
C GLU A 139 2.81 26.57 -4.36
N VAL A 140 1.90 27.02 -5.23
CA VAL A 140 2.08 26.85 -6.68
C VAL A 140 3.08 27.93 -7.11
N PRO A 141 4.22 27.61 -7.75
CA PRO A 141 5.15 28.63 -8.22
C PRO A 141 4.39 29.61 -9.11
N GLU A 142 4.44 30.90 -8.78
CA GLU A 142 3.83 31.95 -9.61
C GLU A 142 4.39 31.87 -11.04
N GLY A 143 3.51 31.77 -12.03
CA GLY A 143 3.87 31.91 -13.45
C GLY A 143 3.99 30.64 -14.29
N ARG A 144 3.19 29.60 -14.02
CA ARG A 144 2.99 28.49 -14.98
C ARG A 144 1.60 28.51 -15.60
#